data_AF-L9XIY9-F1
#
_entry.id   AF-L9XIY9-F1
#
_cell.length_a   1.000
_cell.length_b   1.000
_cell.length_c   1.000
_cell.angle_alpha   90.00
_cell.angle_beta   90.00
_cell.angle_gamma   90.00
#
_symmetry.space_group_name_H-M   'P 1'
#
loop_
_entity.id
_entity.type
_entity.pdbx_description
1 polymer ?
#
loop_
_entity_poly.entity_id
_entity_poly.type
_entity_poly.pdbx_seq_one_letter_code
_entity_poly.pdbx_strand_id
1 'polypeptide(L)'
;MATDEYDSDPVPGAALTEAELEALHEVELGLEWLQRAQGCLLEFHHATGHGMDHLDDAERLLRAGGHDELADVIRTTLLPHGVVDGDRWSYDVLEDFQGTLLAETAALEARVRRELVDGRRHVPERRQERRWKERADRDAPTERTADEDE
;
A
#
# COMPACT_ATOMS: atom_id res chain seq x y z
N MET A 1 -28.55 -8.13 -25.20
CA MET A 1 -28.94 -9.26 -24.32
C MET A 1 -27.66 -9.89 -23.82
N ALA A 2 -27.21 -9.47 -22.64
CA ALA A 2 -26.03 -10.00 -21.98
C ALA A 2 -26.51 -11.09 -21.02
N THR A 3 -26.02 -12.31 -21.19
CA THR A 3 -26.28 -13.41 -20.27
C THR A 3 -25.43 -13.21 -19.03
N ASP A 4 -26.11 -12.95 -17.94
CA ASP A 4 -25.61 -12.94 -16.56
C ASP A 4 -25.36 -14.40 -16.14
N GLU A 5 -24.19 -14.93 -16.53
CA GLU A 5 -23.71 -16.24 -16.10
C GLU A 5 -22.56 -16.05 -15.11
N TYR A 6 -22.86 -15.58 -13.91
CA TYR A 6 -21.96 -15.68 -12.74
C TYR A 6 -22.77 -15.79 -11.44
N ASP A 7 -23.81 -16.61 -11.44
CA ASP A 7 -24.47 -17.05 -10.21
C ASP A 7 -24.45 -18.57 -10.13
N SER A 8 -23.25 -19.13 -10.02
CA SER A 8 -23.09 -20.47 -9.46
C SER A 8 -22.64 -20.30 -8.02
N ASP A 9 -23.61 -20.36 -7.11
CA ASP A 9 -23.41 -20.47 -5.67
C ASP A 9 -22.33 -21.55 -5.37
N PRO A 10 -21.23 -21.22 -4.67
CA PRO A 10 -20.26 -22.23 -4.30
C PRO A 10 -20.83 -23.12 -3.18
N VAL A 11 -20.72 -24.42 -3.42
CA VAL A 11 -21.04 -25.58 -2.57
C VAL A 11 -20.43 -25.43 -1.15
N PRO A 12 -21.04 -25.99 -0.08
CA PRO A 12 -20.74 -25.64 1.30
C PRO A 12 -19.38 -26.17 1.78
N GLY A 13 -18.35 -25.32 1.73
CA GLY A 13 -17.32 -25.26 2.77
C GLY A 13 -17.82 -24.32 3.88
N ALA A 14 -17.57 -24.64 5.14
CA ALA A 14 -18.12 -23.90 6.29
C ALA A 14 -18.07 -22.38 6.04
N ALA A 15 -19.22 -21.71 6.24
CA ALA A 15 -19.26 -20.25 6.19
C ALA A 15 -18.16 -19.72 7.11
N LEU A 16 -17.30 -18.84 6.60
CA LEU A 16 -16.21 -18.25 7.36
C LEU A 16 -16.74 -17.74 8.70
N THR A 17 -16.04 -18.11 9.76
CA THR A 17 -16.28 -17.56 11.08
C THR A 17 -15.97 -16.06 11.08
N GLU A 18 -16.58 -15.32 12.01
CA GLU A 18 -16.26 -13.90 12.17
C GLU A 18 -14.77 -13.70 12.46
N ALA A 19 -14.16 -14.60 13.22
CA ALA A 19 -12.72 -14.57 13.52
C ALA A 19 -11.85 -14.76 12.26
N GLU A 20 -12.25 -15.63 11.32
CA GLU A 20 -11.52 -15.80 10.05
C GLU A 20 -11.69 -14.60 9.12
N LEU A 21 -12.88 -13.98 9.10
CA LEU A 21 -13.10 -12.74 8.34
C LEU A 21 -12.27 -11.58 8.90
N GLU A 22 -12.25 -11.43 10.21
CA GLU A 22 -11.44 -10.42 10.89
C GLU A 22 -9.95 -10.66 10.66
N ALA A 23 -9.48 -11.90 10.78
CA ALA A 23 -8.08 -12.24 10.51
C ALA A 23 -7.66 -11.96 9.06
N LEU A 24 -8.53 -12.26 8.08
CA LEU A 24 -8.28 -11.92 6.69
C LEU A 24 -8.14 -10.40 6.52
N HIS A 25 -9.07 -9.63 7.09
CA HIS A 25 -9.06 -8.17 7.02
C HIS A 25 -7.80 -7.57 7.66
N GLU A 26 -7.40 -8.03 8.84
CA GLU A 26 -6.19 -7.56 9.53
C GLU A 26 -4.90 -7.86 8.72
N VAL A 27 -4.85 -9.01 8.03
CA VAL A 27 -3.72 -9.32 7.14
C VAL A 27 -3.71 -8.39 5.91
N GLU A 28 -4.86 -8.13 5.30
CA GLU A 28 -4.99 -7.19 4.18
C GLU A 28 -4.57 -5.77 4.60
N LEU A 29 -5.02 -5.30 5.77
CA LEU A 29 -4.63 -4.01 6.35
C LEU A 29 -3.13 -3.95 6.67
N GLY A 30 -2.57 -5.01 7.25
CA GLY A 30 -1.15 -5.09 7.53
C GLY A 30 -0.29 -4.92 6.28
N LEU A 31 -0.68 -5.59 5.18
CA LEU A 31 -0.02 -5.42 3.88
C LEU A 31 -0.15 -3.99 3.35
N GLU A 32 -1.33 -3.38 3.45
CA GLU A 32 -1.56 -1.99 3.02
C GLU A 32 -0.64 -1.01 3.76
N TRP A 33 -0.50 -1.16 5.08
CA TRP A 33 0.38 -0.31 5.87
C TRP A 33 1.86 -0.46 5.49
N LEU A 34 2.30 -1.68 5.15
CA LEU A 34 3.67 -1.90 4.66
C LEU A 34 3.88 -1.33 3.26
N GLN A 35 2.88 -1.41 2.38
CA GLN A 35 2.92 -0.71 1.08
C GLN A 35 3.00 0.80 1.26
N ARG A 36 2.28 1.36 2.25
CA ARG A 36 2.40 2.77 2.63
C ARG A 36 3.80 3.11 3.16
N ALA A 37 4.39 2.24 3.99
CA ALA A 37 5.77 2.41 4.46
C ALA A 37 6.79 2.40 3.30
N GLN A 38 6.60 1.53 2.30
CA GLN A 38 7.41 1.57 1.06
C GLN A 38 7.30 2.93 0.36
N GLY A 39 6.09 3.50 0.30
CA GLY A 39 5.89 4.85 -0.27
C GLY A 39 6.73 5.90 0.45
N CYS A 40 6.83 5.83 1.78
CA CYS A 40 7.71 6.71 2.55
C CYS A 40 9.20 6.49 2.24
N LEU A 41 9.63 5.24 2.00
CA LEU A 41 11.03 4.95 1.62
C LEU A 41 11.37 5.44 0.21
N LEU A 42 10.42 5.36 -0.73
CA LEU A 42 10.56 5.96 -2.06
C LEU A 42 10.72 7.49 -1.97
N GLU A 43 9.88 8.14 -1.17
CA GLU A 43 9.97 9.58 -0.94
C GLU A 43 11.31 9.96 -0.29
N PHE A 44 11.73 9.20 0.72
CA PHE A 44 13.05 9.34 1.33
C PHE A 44 14.18 9.21 0.30
N HIS A 45 14.15 8.18 -0.55
CA HIS A 45 15.14 7.96 -1.60
C HIS A 45 15.22 9.14 -2.57
N HIS A 46 14.09 9.62 -3.08
CA HIS A 46 14.04 10.77 -3.99
C HIS A 46 14.51 12.06 -3.32
N ALA A 47 14.09 12.31 -2.08
CA ALA A 47 14.50 13.50 -1.33
C ALA A 47 16.01 13.49 -1.06
N THR A 48 16.58 12.32 -0.72
CA THR A 48 18.04 12.15 -0.57
C THR A 48 18.74 12.43 -1.89
N GLY A 49 18.32 11.81 -2.99
CA GLY A 49 18.92 12.03 -4.31
C GLY A 49 18.90 13.49 -4.71
N HIS A 50 17.76 14.17 -4.53
CA HIS A 50 17.64 15.59 -4.81
C HIS A 50 18.59 16.44 -3.96
N GLY A 51 18.74 16.12 -2.67
CA GLY A 51 19.72 16.78 -1.80
C GLY A 51 21.17 16.57 -2.28
N MET A 52 21.50 15.39 -2.80
CA MET A 52 22.83 15.09 -3.34
C MET A 52 23.09 15.83 -4.65
N ASP A 53 22.08 16.03 -5.50
CA ASP A 53 22.20 16.86 -6.71
C ASP A 53 22.60 18.31 -6.36
N HIS A 54 21.99 18.89 -5.32
CA HIS A 54 22.37 20.23 -4.84
C HIS A 54 23.79 20.28 -4.31
N LEU A 55 24.27 19.19 -3.67
CA LEU A 55 25.65 19.11 -3.20
C LEU A 55 26.63 19.04 -4.39
N ASP A 56 26.33 18.25 -5.42
CA ASP A 56 27.13 18.19 -6.65
C ASP A 56 27.23 19.56 -7.33
N ASP A 57 26.10 20.27 -7.45
CA ASP A 57 26.08 21.64 -7.96
C ASP A 57 26.87 22.62 -7.08
N ALA A 58 26.74 22.51 -5.76
CA ALA A 58 27.50 23.32 -4.82
C ALA A 58 29.00 23.04 -4.92
N GLU A 59 29.42 21.79 -5.12
CA GLU A 59 30.82 21.42 -5.36
C GLU A 59 31.40 22.20 -6.53
N ARG A 60 30.71 22.16 -7.67
CA ARG A 60 31.10 22.86 -8.90
C ARG A 60 31.17 24.37 -8.71
N LEU A 61 30.19 24.95 -8.03
CA LEU A 61 30.13 26.40 -7.76
C LEU A 61 31.25 26.86 -6.81
N LEU A 62 31.50 26.10 -5.74
CA LEU A 62 32.59 26.39 -4.80
C LEU A 62 33.95 26.33 -5.49
N ARG A 63 34.16 25.32 -6.35
CA ARG A 63 35.39 25.18 -7.14
C ARG A 63 35.57 26.36 -8.09
N ALA A 64 34.52 26.77 -8.79
CA ALA A 64 34.56 27.96 -9.66
C ALA A 64 34.82 29.26 -8.89
N GLY A 65 34.40 29.34 -7.62
CA GLY A 65 34.66 30.45 -6.71
C GLY A 65 36.03 30.44 -6.04
N GLY A 66 36.87 29.42 -6.30
CA GLY A 66 38.20 29.28 -5.69
C GLY A 66 38.19 28.69 -4.27
N HIS A 67 37.09 28.07 -3.85
CA HIS A 67 36.95 27.41 -2.55
C HIS A 67 37.21 25.89 -2.66
N ASP A 68 38.39 25.51 -3.15
CA ASP A 68 38.74 24.12 -3.46
C ASP A 68 38.62 23.17 -2.26
N GLU A 69 39.02 23.61 -1.05
CA GLU A 69 38.95 22.78 0.16
C GLU A 69 37.50 22.39 0.52
N LEU A 70 36.55 23.32 0.37
CA LEU A 70 35.13 23.05 0.63
C LEU A 70 34.53 22.15 -0.46
N ALA A 71 34.90 22.39 -1.72
CA ALA A 71 34.51 21.54 -2.83
C ALA A 71 35.02 20.10 -2.63
N ASP A 72 36.26 19.92 -2.18
CA ASP A 72 36.82 18.60 -1.93
C ASP A 72 36.11 17.88 -0.77
N VAL A 73 35.71 18.56 0.30
CA VAL A 73 34.89 17.93 1.36
C VAL A 73 33.59 17.37 0.79
N ILE A 74 32.89 18.12 -0.05
CA ILE A 74 31.66 17.63 -0.68
C ILE A 74 31.96 16.39 -1.52
N ARG A 75 32.94 16.49 -2.42
CA ARG A 75 33.29 15.44 -3.37
C ARG A 75 33.77 14.15 -2.72
N THR A 76 34.64 14.24 -1.71
CA THR A 76 35.30 13.06 -1.15
C THR A 76 34.61 12.50 0.07
N THR A 77 33.79 13.30 0.74
CA THR A 77 33.19 12.92 2.03
C THR A 77 31.68 12.83 1.93
N LEU A 78 30.99 13.82 1.36
CA LEU A 78 29.52 13.87 1.41
C LEU A 78 28.86 13.11 0.25
N LEU A 79 29.28 13.34 -0.99
CA LEU A 79 28.71 12.68 -2.16
C LEU A 79 28.86 11.15 -2.17
N PRO A 80 29.96 10.53 -1.68
CA PRO A 80 30.03 9.07 -1.60
C PRO A 80 29.37 8.48 -0.34
N HIS A 81 28.80 9.30 0.55
CA HIS A 81 28.32 8.85 1.86
C HIS A 81 26.92 8.21 1.75
N GLY A 82 26.83 6.93 2.10
CA GLY A 82 25.56 6.22 2.25
C GLY A 82 24.71 6.74 3.42
N VAL A 83 23.40 6.48 3.40
CA VAL A 83 22.46 6.93 4.43
C VAL A 83 22.47 6.07 5.69
N VAL A 84 23.01 4.85 5.63
CA VAL A 84 23.16 3.96 6.79
C VAL A 84 24.60 3.46 6.89
N ASP A 85 25.19 3.62 8.07
CA ASP A 85 26.57 3.23 8.41
C ASP A 85 27.66 3.82 7.49
N GLY A 86 27.32 4.78 6.63
CA GLY A 86 28.23 5.43 5.68
C GLY A 86 28.35 4.75 4.32
N ASP A 87 27.88 3.51 4.17
CA ASP A 87 28.08 2.71 2.94
C ASP A 87 26.78 2.33 2.23
N ARG A 88 25.67 2.15 2.94
CA ARG A 88 24.39 1.74 2.33
C ARG A 88 23.63 2.92 1.77
N TRP A 89 23.22 2.82 0.52
CA TRP A 89 22.49 3.86 -0.18
C TRP A 89 20.99 3.80 0.13
N SER A 90 20.28 4.90 -0.14
CA SER A 90 18.84 4.97 0.11
C SER A 90 18.04 3.99 -0.74
N TYR A 91 18.54 3.63 -1.94
CA TYR A 91 17.94 2.57 -2.75
C TYR A 91 18.17 1.18 -2.15
N ASP A 92 19.33 0.90 -1.54
CA ASP A 92 19.58 -0.38 -0.86
C ASP A 92 18.57 -0.59 0.27
N VAL A 93 18.29 0.45 1.07
CA VAL A 93 17.29 0.39 2.15
C VAL A 93 15.88 0.11 1.61
N LEU A 94 15.52 0.72 0.47
CA LEU A 94 14.25 0.49 -0.20
C LEU A 94 14.15 -0.93 -0.74
N GLU A 95 15.17 -1.39 -1.45
CA GLU A 95 15.22 -2.72 -2.05
C GLU A 95 15.20 -3.83 -0.99
N ASP A 96 15.95 -3.66 0.11
CA ASP A 96 15.93 -4.58 1.25
C ASP A 96 14.52 -4.67 1.85
N PHE A 97 13.85 -3.53 2.07
CA PHE A 97 12.47 -3.51 2.58
C PHE A 97 11.49 -4.22 1.63
N GLN A 98 11.62 -3.97 0.33
CA GLN A 98 10.81 -4.60 -0.72
C GLN A 98 11.02 -6.10 -0.80
N GLY A 99 12.28 -6.54 -0.79
CA GLY A 99 12.67 -7.94 -0.94
C GLY A 99 12.46 -8.79 0.31
N THR A 100 12.31 -8.18 1.48
CA THR A 100 12.12 -8.88 2.77
C THR A 100 10.70 -8.73 3.28
N LEU A 101 10.47 -7.86 4.26
CA LEU A 101 9.22 -7.73 5.01
C LEU A 101 7.99 -7.52 4.12
N LEU A 102 8.10 -6.68 3.08
CA LEU A 102 7.00 -6.45 2.16
C LEU A 102 6.67 -7.69 1.32
N ALA A 103 7.68 -8.32 0.72
CA ALA A 103 7.49 -9.54 -0.08
C ALA A 103 6.94 -10.71 0.77
N GLU A 104 7.47 -10.89 1.99
CA GLU A 104 7.01 -11.93 2.92
C GLU A 104 5.56 -11.71 3.35
N THR A 105 5.18 -10.46 3.63
CA THR A 105 3.80 -10.13 4.02
C THR A 105 2.84 -10.29 2.84
N ALA A 106 3.25 -9.90 1.63
CA ALA A 106 2.45 -10.12 0.42
C ALA A 106 2.25 -11.62 0.13
N ALA A 107 3.28 -12.44 0.37
CA ALA A 107 3.18 -13.89 0.25
C ALA A 107 2.22 -14.50 1.29
N LEU A 108 2.25 -13.98 2.53
CA LEU A 108 1.33 -14.38 3.60
C LEU A 108 -0.12 -14.01 3.24
N GLU A 109 -0.38 -12.76 2.84
CA GLU A 109 -1.72 -12.31 2.40
C GLU A 109 -2.27 -13.22 1.32
N ALA A 110 -1.47 -13.47 0.28
CA ALA A 110 -1.91 -14.27 -0.85
C ALA A 110 -2.24 -15.72 -0.43
N ARG A 111 -1.52 -16.25 0.57
CA ARG A 111 -1.79 -17.57 1.15
C ARG A 111 -3.08 -17.56 1.96
N VAL A 112 -3.25 -16.63 2.88
CA VAL A 112 -4.46 -16.50 3.72
C VAL A 112 -5.71 -16.35 2.84
N ARG A 113 -5.63 -15.49 1.82
CA ARG A 113 -6.73 -15.29 0.87
C ARG A 113 -7.06 -16.55 0.06
N ARG A 114 -6.05 -17.32 -0.37
CA ARG A 114 -6.29 -18.62 -1.04
C ARG A 114 -6.95 -19.63 -0.10
N GLU A 115 -6.48 -19.73 1.13
CA GLU A 115 -6.98 -20.72 2.09
C GLU A 115 -8.39 -20.40 2.60
N LEU A 116 -8.72 -19.13 2.85
CA LEU A 116 -9.99 -18.74 3.48
C LEU A 116 -11.11 -18.41 2.48
N VAL A 117 -10.79 -17.78 1.35
CA VAL A 117 -11.81 -17.21 0.44
C VAL A 117 -11.63 -17.64 -1.01
N ASP A 118 -10.82 -18.67 -1.26
CA ASP A 118 -10.52 -19.20 -2.61
C ASP A 118 -9.99 -18.09 -3.55
N GLY A 119 -9.10 -17.25 -3.02
CA GLY A 119 -8.45 -16.20 -3.79
C GLY A 119 -9.28 -14.94 -4.02
N ARG A 120 -10.56 -14.90 -3.60
CA ARG A 120 -11.42 -13.72 -3.72
C ARG A 120 -10.88 -12.55 -2.91
N ARG A 121 -10.83 -11.37 -3.52
CA ARG A 121 -10.39 -10.12 -2.87
C ARG A 121 -11.57 -9.37 -2.26
N HIS A 122 -11.29 -8.58 -1.22
CA HIS A 122 -12.23 -7.64 -0.61
C HIS A 122 -13.51 -8.29 -0.05
N VAL A 123 -13.41 -9.52 0.44
CA VAL A 123 -14.58 -10.25 0.96
C VAL A 123 -15.19 -9.53 2.19
N PRO A 124 -14.39 -9.05 3.16
CA PRO A 124 -14.91 -8.26 4.28
C PRO A 124 -15.61 -6.97 3.83
N GLU A 125 -14.98 -6.17 2.97
CA GLU A 125 -15.50 -4.89 2.49
C GLU A 125 -16.78 -5.07 1.69
N ARG A 126 -16.84 -6.09 0.82
CA ARG A 126 -18.04 -6.41 0.04
C ARG A 126 -19.21 -6.83 0.93
N ARG A 127 -18.96 -7.51 2.06
CA ARG A 127 -19.99 -7.81 3.07
C ARG A 127 -20.44 -6.54 3.80
N GLN A 128 -19.51 -5.67 4.16
CA GLN A 128 -19.82 -4.39 4.80
C GLN A 128 -20.65 -3.48 3.87
N GLU A 129 -20.26 -3.39 2.60
CA GLU A 129 -20.98 -2.68 1.54
C GLU A 129 -22.43 -3.19 1.40
N ARG A 130 -22.64 -4.51 1.39
CA ARG A 130 -23.98 -5.12 1.39
C ARG A 130 -24.81 -4.71 2.61
N ARG A 131 -24.22 -4.76 3.81
CA ARG A 131 -24.91 -4.32 5.05
C ARG A 131 -25.28 -2.83 5.01
N TRP A 132 -24.47 -1.99 4.34
CA TRP A 132 -24.78 -0.57 4.17
C TRP A 132 -25.95 -0.36 3.23
N LYS A 133 -25.97 -1.08 2.09
CA LYS A 133 -27.08 -1.08 1.12
C LYS A 133 -28.39 -1.56 1.75
N GLU A 134 -28.37 -2.69 2.46
CA GLU A 134 -29.55 -3.22 3.15
C GLU A 134 -30.12 -2.26 4.19
N ARG A 135 -29.28 -1.49 4.90
CA ARG A 135 -29.76 -0.46 5.83
C ARG A 135 -30.45 0.68 5.09
N ALA A 136 -29.83 1.17 4.02
CA ALA A 136 -30.40 2.24 3.20
C ALA A 136 -31.77 1.83 2.61
N ASP A 137 -31.90 0.59 2.14
CA ASP A 137 -33.14 0.07 1.55
C ASP A 137 -34.26 -0.07 2.60
N ARG A 138 -33.94 -0.44 3.84
CA ARG A 138 -34.92 -0.50 4.95
C ARG A 138 -35.40 0.87 5.41
N ASP A 139 -34.52 1.87 5.33
CA ASP A 139 -34.80 3.24 5.75
C ASP A 139 -35.41 4.07 4.60
N ALA A 140 -35.51 3.50 3.39
CA ALA A 140 -36.20 4.12 2.26
C ALA A 140 -37.70 4.25 2.57
N PRO A 141 -38.32 5.44 2.40
CA PRO A 141 -39.75 5.59 2.62
C PRO A 141 -40.49 4.63 1.69
N THR A 142 -41.31 3.73 2.24
CA THR A 142 -42.29 3.01 1.42
C THR A 142 -43.11 4.05 0.70
N GLU A 143 -43.07 4.11 -0.63
CA GLU A 143 -44.01 4.92 -1.39
C GLU A 143 -45.41 4.49 -0.97
N ARG A 144 -46.01 5.32 -0.13
CA ARG A 144 -47.38 5.16 0.32
C ARG A 144 -48.21 5.47 -0.90
N THR A 145 -48.56 4.43 -1.67
CA THR A 145 -49.61 4.51 -2.69
C THR A 145 -50.83 5.07 -1.98
N ALA A 146 -51.05 6.36 -2.16
CA ALA A 146 -52.30 6.99 -1.80
C ALA A 146 -53.32 6.37 -2.75
N ASP A 147 -54.07 5.41 -2.21
CA ASP A 147 -55.34 5.00 -2.79
C ASP A 147 -56.15 6.29 -3.00
N GLU A 148 -56.62 6.46 -4.23
CA GLU A 148 -57.46 7.55 -4.66
C GLU A 148 -58.82 7.40 -3.96
N ASP A 149 -59.09 8.23 -2.95
CA ASP A 149 -60.42 8.36 -2.36
C ASP A 149 -61.34 9.10 -3.36
N GLU A 150 -62.38 8.38 -3.80
CA GLU A 150 -63.55 8.82 -4.57
C GLU A 150 -64.56 9.61 -3.72
#